data_AF-A0AA91T1R3-F1
#
_entry.id   AF-A0AA91T1R3-F1
#
_cell.length_a   1.000
_cell.length_b   1.000
_cell.length_c   1.000
_cell.angle_alpha   90.00
_cell.angle_beta   90.00
_cell.angle_gamma   90.00
#
_symmetry.space_group_name_H-M   'P 1'
#
loop_
_entity.id
_entity.type
_entity.pdbx_description
1 polymer ?
#
loop_
_entity_poly.entity_id
_entity_poly.type
_entity_poly.pdbx_seq_one_letter_code
_entity_poly.pdbx_strand_id
1 'polypeptide(L)'
;MCLKQCTGVTKKGTRCLKKVSNGEFCHYHIGQKGATSPSRGPPSPSKYSVSNSPQRRNVSTSPQKYNISSPLRFPKVEPSLKPGYIYVYTLAALLSKTQGGGFLKTRNLSTNAKHKDKWVDFNAKRSDVMLVKVGMTTQTVSKRISQWESKCNHKIECLYPNSHKFQSSSFLQRFERLSLNGRHKAPEFATFQDDAKGFFVPRDVMRAETEIHHLLKLKFGRGDVYCTGCVAKLQEETKAKEKPFSLRTLFNKKEFIESDYNVHVEWFPIPKKQMMEVYRIIDSVCLKYAP
;
A
#
# COMPACT_ATOMS: atom_id res chain seq x y z
N MET A 1 11.42 -8.82 -34.83
CA MET A 1 11.38 -7.37 -34.53
C MET A 1 12.45 -7.06 -33.48
N CYS A 2 13.35 -6.11 -33.73
CA CYS A 2 14.41 -5.76 -32.79
C CYS A 2 13.84 -4.89 -31.66
N LEU A 3 13.90 -5.38 -30.42
CA LEU A 3 13.38 -4.68 -29.24
C LEU A 3 14.32 -3.53 -28.86
N LYS A 4 13.93 -2.28 -29.13
CA LYS A 4 14.70 -1.08 -28.76
C LYS A 4 14.46 -0.74 -27.29
N GLN A 5 15.43 -0.13 -26.62
CA GLN A 5 15.27 0.34 -25.25
C GLN A 5 14.54 1.70 -25.21
N CYS A 6 13.60 1.86 -24.28
CA CYS A 6 12.87 3.10 -24.04
C CYS A 6 13.82 4.30 -23.88
N THR A 7 13.47 5.42 -24.50
CA THR A 7 14.22 6.69 -24.42
C THR A 7 13.88 7.53 -23.19
N GLY A 8 12.75 7.26 -22.53
CA GLY A 8 12.29 8.00 -21.36
C GLY A 8 13.23 7.96 -20.14
N VAL A 9 13.19 9.01 -19.34
CA VAL A 9 13.99 9.21 -18.12
C VAL A 9 13.11 8.99 -16.89
N THR A 10 13.58 8.15 -15.96
CA THR A 10 12.87 7.87 -14.70
C THR A 10 12.90 9.08 -13.77
N LYS A 11 12.04 9.08 -12.74
CA LYS A 11 12.05 10.11 -11.69
C LYS A 11 13.39 10.26 -10.96
N LYS A 12 14.28 9.26 -11.05
CA LYS A 12 15.63 9.27 -10.47
C LYS A 12 16.69 9.82 -11.44
N GLY A 13 16.30 10.35 -12.60
CA GLY A 13 17.21 10.91 -13.60
C GLY A 13 17.95 9.88 -14.46
N THR A 14 17.67 8.58 -14.29
CA THR A 14 18.31 7.52 -15.08
C THR A 14 17.43 7.07 -16.25
N ARG A 15 18.06 6.60 -17.33
CA ARG A 15 17.36 6.11 -18.53
C ARG A 15 16.53 4.86 -18.23
N CYS A 16 15.33 4.79 -18.77
CA CYS A 16 14.43 3.64 -18.59
C CYS A 16 15.03 2.38 -19.22
N LEU A 17 15.03 1.27 -18.47
CA LEU A 17 15.56 -0.03 -18.93
C LEU A 17 14.52 -0.89 -19.67
N LYS A 18 13.26 -0.44 -19.78
CA LYS A 18 12.21 -1.21 -20.44
C LYS A 18 12.44 -1.25 -21.95
N LYS A 19 12.27 -2.44 -22.53
CA LYS A 19 12.30 -2.65 -23.98
C LYS A 19 10.92 -2.36 -24.60
N VAL A 20 10.91 -1.77 -25.77
CA VAL A 20 9.72 -1.43 -26.55
C VAL A 20 9.76 -2.13 -27.90
N SER A 21 8.64 -2.75 -28.27
CA SER A 21 8.46 -3.40 -29.57
C SER A 21 8.13 -2.38 -30.65
N ASN A 22 7.31 -1.38 -30.33
CA ASN A 22 6.88 -0.32 -31.23
C ASN A 22 7.00 1.05 -30.55
N GLY A 23 7.64 2.02 -31.23
CA GLY A 23 7.85 3.39 -30.74
C GLY A 23 9.13 3.57 -29.91
N GLU A 24 9.35 4.80 -29.42
CA GLU A 24 10.56 5.18 -28.66
C GLU A 24 10.37 5.13 -27.13
N PHE A 25 9.13 5.28 -26.67
CA PHE A 25 8.80 5.37 -25.24
C PHE A 25 7.91 4.21 -24.81
N CYS A 26 8.15 3.67 -23.61
CA CYS A 26 7.23 2.71 -23.00
C CYS A 26 5.97 3.42 -22.49
N HIS A 27 4.94 2.65 -22.10
CA HIS A 27 3.67 3.21 -21.63
C HIS A 27 3.83 4.13 -20.41
N TYR A 28 4.87 3.95 -19.58
CA TYR A 28 5.15 4.84 -18.46
C TYR A 28 5.76 6.19 -18.87
N HIS A 29 6.40 6.27 -20.04
CA HIS A 29 7.08 7.48 -20.51
C HIS A 29 6.47 8.02 -21.81
N ILE A 30 5.28 7.55 -22.22
CA ILE A 30 4.59 8.04 -23.42
C ILE A 30 4.28 9.55 -23.34
N GLY A 31 4.08 10.09 -22.13
CA GLY A 31 3.92 11.53 -21.90
C GLY A 31 5.21 12.36 -22.00
N GLN A 32 6.37 11.73 -22.13
CA GLN A 32 7.64 12.43 -22.45
C GLN A 32 7.83 12.58 -23.97
N LYS A 33 6.95 11.97 -24.78
CA LYS A 33 6.95 12.12 -26.24
C LYS A 33 6.50 13.53 -26.60
N GLY A 34 7.42 14.34 -27.13
CA GLY A 34 7.16 15.73 -27.52
C GLY A 34 7.47 16.78 -26.44
N ALA A 35 7.93 16.37 -25.26
CA ALA A 35 8.53 17.31 -24.30
C ALA A 35 9.95 17.65 -24.78
N THR A 36 10.11 18.75 -25.51
CA THR A 36 11.41 19.37 -25.73
C THR A 36 12.05 19.60 -24.36
N SER A 37 13.11 18.87 -24.09
CA SER A 37 13.84 18.95 -22.82
C SER A 37 14.34 20.38 -22.63
N PRO A 38 14.27 20.97 -21.42
CA PRO A 38 15.20 22.04 -21.11
C PRO A 38 16.59 21.39 -21.10
N SER A 39 17.37 21.70 -22.13
CA SER A 39 18.79 21.41 -22.22
C SER A 39 19.48 21.98 -20.98
N ARG A 40 19.71 21.15 -19.96
CA ARG A 40 20.78 21.38 -18.99
C ARG A 40 22.02 20.72 -19.57
N GLY A 41 22.91 21.56 -20.09
CA GLY A 41 24.19 21.16 -20.65
C GLY A 41 25.06 20.40 -19.64
N PRO A 42 26.18 19.81 -20.12
CA PRO A 42 27.11 19.08 -19.27
C PRO A 42 27.66 20.01 -18.18
N PRO A 43 27.92 19.51 -16.96
CA PRO A 43 28.54 20.34 -15.93
C PRO A 43 29.97 20.68 -16.37
N SER A 44 30.24 21.98 -16.48
CA SER A 44 31.56 22.56 -16.68
C SER A 44 32.50 22.18 -15.52
N PRO A 45 33.74 21.74 -15.80
CA PRO A 45 34.67 21.34 -14.76
C PRO A 45 35.24 22.53 -14.01
N SER A 46 35.34 22.32 -12.70
CA SER A 46 35.93 23.16 -11.66
C SER A 46 37.27 23.78 -12.06
N LYS A 47 37.40 25.09 -11.78
CA LYS A 47 38.67 25.83 -11.77
C LYS A 47 39.51 25.34 -10.60
N TYR A 48 40.51 24.51 -10.87
CA TYR A 48 41.71 24.44 -10.04
C TYR A 48 42.96 24.47 -10.93
N SER A 49 43.88 25.31 -10.48
CA SER A 49 45.18 25.69 -11.02
C SER A 49 46.07 24.52 -11.44
N VAL A 50 46.59 24.61 -12.66
CA VAL A 50 47.73 23.83 -13.15
C VAL A 50 49.01 24.61 -12.88
N SER A 51 49.92 24.04 -12.11
CA SER A 51 51.35 24.38 -12.11
C SER A 51 52.15 23.21 -12.70
N ASN A 52 53.16 23.59 -13.47
CA ASN A 52 53.95 22.77 -14.39
C ASN A 52 54.73 21.61 -13.73
N SER A 53 54.83 20.47 -14.42
CA SER A 53 56.06 20.05 -15.14
C SER A 53 56.02 18.57 -15.58
N PRO A 54 56.76 18.19 -16.66
CA PRO A 54 56.67 16.89 -17.30
C PRO A 54 57.83 15.96 -16.92
N GLN A 55 57.55 14.69 -16.57
CA GLN A 55 58.56 13.63 -16.72
C GLN A 55 57.97 12.30 -17.18
N ARG A 56 58.73 11.71 -18.10
CA ARG A 56 58.54 10.51 -18.91
C ARG A 56 58.91 9.23 -18.12
N ARG A 57 58.42 8.08 -18.63
CA ARG A 57 58.86 6.68 -18.38
C ARG A 57 58.35 6.06 -17.06
N ASN A 58 57.96 4.79 -16.95
CA ASN A 58 58.08 3.60 -17.79
C ASN A 58 56.89 2.65 -17.55
N VAL A 59 56.56 1.88 -18.59
CA VAL A 59 55.76 0.66 -18.53
C VAL A 59 56.50 -0.37 -17.68
N SER A 60 55.84 -0.92 -16.65
CA SER A 60 56.23 -2.22 -16.10
C SER A 60 54.99 -2.97 -15.62
N THR A 61 54.74 -4.06 -16.33
CA THR A 61 53.76 -5.11 -16.05
C THR A 61 54.12 -5.85 -14.77
N SER A 62 53.19 -5.93 -13.82
CA SER A 62 53.22 -6.95 -12.78
C SER A 62 51.81 -7.38 -12.36
N PRO A 63 51.61 -8.66 -11.99
CA PRO A 63 50.36 -9.36 -12.18
C PRO A 63 49.36 -9.15 -11.04
N GLN A 64 48.09 -9.26 -11.41
CA GLN A 64 46.93 -9.23 -10.53
C GLN A 64 47.07 -10.17 -9.33
N LYS A 65 46.91 -9.61 -8.12
CA LYS A 65 46.43 -10.36 -6.96
C LYS A 65 44.97 -9.98 -6.73
N TYR A 66 44.08 -10.85 -7.16
CA TYR A 66 42.65 -10.80 -6.89
C TYR A 66 42.42 -11.09 -5.40
N ASN A 67 42.24 -10.02 -4.62
CA ASN A 67 41.69 -10.13 -3.28
C ASN A 67 40.19 -10.47 -3.38
N ILE A 68 39.90 -11.76 -3.31
CA ILE A 68 38.55 -12.28 -3.09
C ILE A 68 38.25 -12.14 -1.60
N SER A 69 37.70 -10.99 -1.20
CA SER A 69 36.80 -10.87 -0.04
C SER A 69 36.18 -9.47 -0.01
N SER A 70 35.00 -9.34 -0.59
CA SER A 70 34.09 -8.25 -0.23
C SER A 70 32.72 -8.87 0.03
N PRO A 71 32.25 -8.92 1.28
CA PRO A 71 30.88 -9.30 1.53
C PRO A 71 30.00 -8.23 0.89
N LEU A 72 29.01 -8.66 0.11
CA LEU A 72 27.99 -7.81 -0.48
C LEU A 72 27.35 -6.97 0.63
N ARG A 73 27.83 -5.73 0.80
CA ARG A 73 27.14 -4.73 1.61
C ARG A 73 25.90 -4.34 0.83
N PHE A 74 24.78 -4.97 1.16
CA PHE A 74 23.48 -4.38 0.89
C PHE A 74 23.50 -2.94 1.43
N PRO A 75 23.06 -1.94 0.65
CA PRO A 75 22.95 -0.59 1.18
C PRO A 75 22.10 -0.65 2.44
N LYS A 76 22.68 -0.29 3.59
CA LYS A 76 21.92 -0.09 4.83
C LYS A 76 20.99 1.08 4.53
N VAL A 77 19.74 0.79 4.18
CA VAL A 77 18.73 1.83 3.98
C VAL A 77 18.55 2.47 5.35
N GLU A 78 19.09 3.67 5.51
CA GLU A 78 18.88 4.54 6.66
C GLU A 78 17.35 4.63 6.91
N PRO A 79 16.87 4.27 8.11
CA PRO A 79 15.45 4.35 8.43
C PRO A 79 14.94 5.76 8.18
N SER A 80 13.86 5.91 7.42
CA SER A 80 13.29 7.24 7.21
C SER A 80 12.81 7.82 8.54
N LEU A 81 13.18 9.05 8.89
CA LEU A 81 12.73 9.71 10.13
C LEU A 81 11.27 10.17 10.06
N LYS A 82 10.42 9.49 9.30
CA LYS A 82 9.02 9.87 9.12
C LYS A 82 8.15 9.18 10.16
N PRO A 83 7.73 9.88 11.24
CA PRO A 83 6.77 9.34 12.17
C PRO A 83 5.38 9.25 11.54
N GLY A 84 4.53 8.45 12.15
CA GLY A 84 3.14 8.37 11.75
C GLY A 84 2.34 7.40 12.60
N TYR A 85 1.16 7.05 12.11
CA TYR A 85 0.25 6.12 12.74
C TYR A 85 -0.06 4.96 11.82
N ILE A 86 -0.05 3.76 12.38
CA ILE A 86 -0.72 2.59 11.81
C ILE A 86 -2.13 2.53 12.38
N TYR A 87 -3.11 2.35 11.50
CA TYR A 87 -4.51 2.24 11.89
C TYR A 87 -5.18 1.10 11.15
N VAL A 88 -6.21 0.56 11.78
CA VAL A 88 -6.96 -0.59 11.27
C VAL A 88 -8.37 -0.13 10.99
N TYR A 89 -8.96 -0.58 9.89
CA TYR A 89 -10.32 -0.17 9.54
C TYR A 89 -11.06 -1.24 8.75
N THR A 90 -12.38 -1.09 8.69
CA THR A 90 -13.27 -1.90 7.85
C THR A 90 -14.35 -1.01 7.25
N LEU A 91 -15.16 -1.57 6.34
CA LEU A 91 -16.35 -0.86 5.84
C LEU A 91 -17.45 -0.93 6.89
N ALA A 92 -18.08 0.19 7.21
CA ALA A 92 -19.15 0.24 8.23
C ALA A 92 -20.32 -0.69 7.88
N ALA A 93 -20.59 -0.87 6.58
CA ALA A 93 -21.57 -1.82 6.05
C ALA A 93 -21.31 -3.27 6.53
N LEU A 94 -20.04 -3.68 6.67
CA LEU A 94 -19.66 -5.02 7.14
C LEU A 94 -19.91 -5.24 8.63
N LEU A 95 -20.03 -4.16 9.40
CA LEU A 95 -20.39 -4.21 10.83
C LEU A 95 -21.91 -4.16 11.04
N SER A 96 -22.63 -3.56 10.11
CA SER A 96 -24.09 -3.43 10.18
C SER A 96 -24.77 -4.81 10.04
N LYS A 97 -25.76 -5.09 10.89
CA LYS A 97 -26.56 -6.33 10.80
C LYS A 97 -27.64 -6.26 9.70
N THR A 98 -27.85 -5.08 9.12
CA THR A 98 -29.00 -4.71 8.30
C THR A 98 -28.70 -4.67 6.81
N GLN A 99 -27.45 -4.52 6.37
CA GLN A 99 -27.14 -4.53 4.95
C GLN A 99 -27.02 -5.96 4.41
N GLY A 100 -27.93 -6.30 3.50
CA GLY A 100 -27.89 -7.53 2.70
C GLY A 100 -26.69 -7.55 1.75
N GLY A 101 -26.36 -8.76 1.27
CA GLY A 101 -25.25 -8.96 0.32
C GLY A 101 -25.43 -8.22 -1.01
N GLY A 102 -24.33 -8.06 -1.75
CA GLY A 102 -24.34 -7.50 -3.13
C GLY A 102 -23.49 -6.24 -3.34
N PHE A 103 -23.14 -5.51 -2.28
CA PHE A 103 -22.27 -4.32 -2.41
C PHE A 103 -20.76 -4.66 -2.45
N LEU A 104 -20.39 -5.85 -1.94
CA LEU A 104 -19.01 -6.30 -1.83
C LEU A 104 -18.87 -7.73 -2.33
N LYS A 105 -17.96 -7.94 -3.28
CA LYS A 105 -17.60 -9.27 -3.76
C LYS A 105 -16.18 -9.60 -3.34
N THR A 106 -15.93 -10.84 -2.94
CA THR A 106 -14.59 -11.36 -2.66
C THR A 106 -14.24 -12.49 -3.58
N ARG A 107 -12.94 -12.73 -3.74
CA ARG A 107 -12.41 -13.86 -4.50
C ARG A 107 -11.59 -14.76 -3.57
N ASN A 108 -11.66 -16.08 -3.76
CA ASN A 108 -10.86 -17.08 -3.06
C ASN A 108 -11.00 -17.08 -1.52
N LEU A 109 -12.10 -16.55 -0.98
CA LEU A 109 -12.41 -16.58 0.45
C LEU A 109 -13.41 -17.68 0.84
N SER A 110 -14.20 -18.17 -0.12
CA SER A 110 -15.13 -19.27 0.10
C SER A 110 -14.40 -20.61 0.05
N THR A 111 -14.73 -21.53 0.96
CA THR A 111 -14.24 -22.91 0.95
C THR A 111 -14.84 -23.76 -0.16
N ASN A 112 -15.89 -23.26 -0.85
CA ASN A 112 -16.52 -23.96 -1.95
C ASN A 112 -15.62 -23.97 -3.19
N ALA A 113 -15.19 -25.15 -3.62
CA ALA A 113 -14.35 -25.33 -4.80
C ALA A 113 -14.95 -24.72 -6.08
N LYS A 114 -16.29 -24.69 -6.20
CA LYS A 114 -17.03 -24.08 -7.32
C LYS A 114 -16.83 -22.57 -7.45
N HIS A 115 -16.45 -21.91 -6.34
CA HIS A 115 -16.22 -20.46 -6.22
C HIS A 115 -14.75 -20.08 -6.31
N LYS A 116 -13.86 -21.06 -6.48
CA LYS A 116 -12.44 -20.80 -6.72
C LYS A 116 -12.30 -19.90 -7.94
N ASP A 117 -11.49 -18.85 -7.79
CA ASP A 117 -11.19 -17.85 -8.80
C ASP A 117 -12.35 -17.00 -9.31
N LYS A 118 -13.52 -17.09 -8.66
CA LYS A 118 -14.72 -16.29 -9.01
C LYS A 118 -14.98 -15.22 -7.96
N TRP A 119 -15.55 -14.10 -8.41
CA TRP A 119 -16.10 -13.06 -7.55
C TRP A 119 -17.45 -13.51 -6.99
N VAL A 120 -17.53 -13.62 -5.67
CA VAL A 120 -18.74 -14.06 -4.96
C VAL A 120 -19.13 -13.01 -3.94
N ASP A 121 -20.43 -12.78 -3.76
CA ASP A 121 -20.93 -11.84 -2.77
C ASP A 121 -20.50 -12.25 -1.36
N PHE A 122 -19.87 -11.31 -0.66
CA PHE A 122 -19.40 -11.55 0.70
C PHE A 122 -20.52 -11.27 1.70
N ASN A 123 -20.92 -12.31 2.44
CA ASN A 123 -21.91 -12.18 3.50
C ASN A 123 -21.24 -12.01 4.87
N ALA A 124 -21.03 -10.77 5.30
CA ALA A 124 -20.38 -10.43 6.57
C ALA A 124 -21.14 -10.94 7.81
N LYS A 125 -22.47 -11.09 7.71
CA LYS A 125 -23.34 -11.55 8.80
C LYS A 125 -23.14 -13.03 9.10
N ARG A 126 -23.02 -13.86 8.05
CA ARG A 126 -22.85 -15.31 8.17
C ARG A 126 -21.39 -15.75 8.26
N SER A 127 -20.45 -14.85 8.00
CA SER A 127 -19.03 -15.19 8.02
C SER A 127 -18.44 -15.06 9.42
N ASP A 128 -17.63 -16.05 9.80
CA ASP A 128 -16.78 -16.00 11.01
C ASP A 128 -15.57 -15.08 10.83
N VAL A 129 -15.28 -14.70 9.58
CA VAL A 129 -14.22 -13.74 9.24
C VAL A 129 -14.79 -12.35 9.00
N MET A 130 -13.95 -11.36 9.25
CA MET A 130 -14.17 -9.96 8.95
C MET A 130 -13.08 -9.49 8.01
N LEU A 131 -13.45 -8.75 6.97
CA LEU A 131 -12.47 -8.11 6.10
C LEU A 131 -11.95 -6.85 6.76
N VAL A 132 -10.64 -6.79 6.93
CA VAL A 132 -9.95 -5.68 7.58
C VAL A 132 -8.87 -5.14 6.67
N LYS A 133 -8.64 -3.84 6.69
CA LYS A 133 -7.48 -3.22 6.05
C LYS A 133 -6.64 -2.50 7.08
N VAL A 134 -5.32 -2.61 6.92
CA VAL A 134 -4.34 -1.88 7.72
C VAL A 134 -3.75 -0.79 6.85
N GLY A 135 -3.78 0.44 7.33
CA GLY A 135 -3.22 1.60 6.63
C GLY A 135 -2.23 2.35 7.51
N MET A 136 -1.44 3.20 6.85
CA MET A 136 -0.56 4.15 7.51
C MET A 136 -0.90 5.59 7.13
N THR A 137 -0.52 6.51 8.00
CA THR A 137 -0.65 7.95 7.78
C THR A 137 0.43 8.72 8.54
N THR A 138 0.93 9.79 7.94
CA THR A 138 1.75 10.79 8.63
C THR A 138 0.91 11.97 9.15
N GLN A 139 -0.39 11.97 8.85
CA GLN A 139 -1.40 12.89 9.38
C GLN A 139 -2.23 12.17 10.46
N THR A 140 -3.23 12.84 11.02
CA THR A 140 -4.17 12.18 11.96
C THR A 140 -4.98 11.10 11.26
N VAL A 141 -5.29 10.02 11.98
CA VAL A 141 -6.09 8.89 11.45
C VAL A 141 -7.46 9.36 10.98
N SER A 142 -8.13 10.23 11.75
CA SER A 142 -9.44 10.77 11.39
C SER A 142 -9.44 11.45 10.01
N LYS A 143 -8.46 12.34 9.74
CA LYS A 143 -8.31 12.97 8.42
C LYS A 143 -8.10 11.94 7.31
N ARG A 144 -7.28 10.91 7.58
CA ARG A 144 -7.01 9.87 6.60
C ARG A 144 -8.23 9.01 6.29
N ILE A 145 -9.05 8.69 7.30
CA ILE A 145 -10.31 7.97 7.13
C ILE A 145 -11.25 8.77 6.23
N SER A 146 -11.49 10.06 6.52
CA SER A 146 -12.36 10.91 5.70
C SER A 146 -11.90 10.99 4.24
N GLN A 147 -10.59 11.07 3.98
CA GLN A 147 -10.05 11.03 2.62
C GLN A 147 -10.40 9.72 1.88
N TRP A 148 -10.33 8.58 2.57
CA TRP A 148 -10.67 7.30 1.98
C TRP A 148 -12.18 7.14 1.74
N GLU A 149 -13.01 7.64 2.66
CA GLU A 149 -14.47 7.65 2.51
C GLU A 149 -14.87 8.45 1.26
N SER A 150 -14.33 9.67 1.09
CA SER A 150 -14.59 10.48 -0.11
C SER A 150 -14.05 9.85 -1.39
N LYS A 151 -12.98 9.06 -1.31
CA LYS A 151 -12.39 8.41 -2.50
C LYS A 151 -13.22 7.24 -3.00
N CYS A 152 -13.67 6.38 -2.09
CA CYS A 152 -14.36 5.13 -2.42
C CYS A 152 -15.88 5.23 -2.31
N ASN A 153 -16.40 6.35 -1.79
CA ASN A 153 -17.82 6.60 -1.50
C ASN A 153 -18.45 5.52 -0.60
N HIS A 154 -17.67 5.04 0.38
CA HIS A 154 -18.13 4.09 1.38
C HIS A 154 -17.81 4.64 2.76
N LYS A 155 -18.74 4.45 3.70
CA LYS A 155 -18.49 4.74 5.11
C LYS A 155 -17.48 3.74 5.68
N ILE A 156 -16.45 4.24 6.33
CA ILE A 156 -15.36 3.46 6.92
C ILE A 156 -15.43 3.58 8.44
N GLU A 157 -15.28 2.45 9.12
CA GLU A 157 -15.18 2.42 10.58
C GLU A 157 -13.74 2.08 10.99
N CYS A 158 -13.16 2.92 11.85
CA CYS A 158 -11.83 2.66 12.41
C CYS A 158 -11.94 1.60 13.51
N LEU A 159 -11.18 0.53 13.36
CA LEU A 159 -11.09 -0.56 14.32
C LEU A 159 -9.88 -0.32 15.22
N TYR A 160 -10.13 -0.20 16.53
CA TYR A 160 -9.08 -0.05 17.53
C TYR A 160 -9.36 -0.95 18.75
N PRO A 161 -8.39 -1.19 19.64
CA PRO A 161 -8.62 -1.93 20.87
C PRO A 161 -9.88 -1.43 21.59
N ASN A 162 -10.74 -2.36 22.02
CA ASN A 162 -12.00 -2.07 22.73
C ASN A 162 -13.08 -1.27 21.97
N SER A 163 -12.86 -0.88 20.70
CA SER A 163 -13.87 -0.19 19.86
C SER A 163 -15.12 -1.03 19.57
N HIS A 164 -14.93 -2.32 19.30
CA HIS A 164 -16.01 -3.24 18.96
C HIS A 164 -15.84 -4.57 19.69
N LYS A 165 -16.94 -5.08 20.23
CA LYS A 165 -16.98 -6.38 20.90
C LYS A 165 -17.05 -7.48 19.84
N PHE A 166 -15.89 -7.98 19.41
CA PHE A 166 -15.79 -9.11 18.46
C PHE A 166 -15.95 -10.49 19.13
N GLN A 167 -15.98 -10.53 20.47
CA GLN A 167 -16.32 -11.71 21.25
C GLN A 167 -17.82 -11.74 21.55
N SER A 168 -18.41 -12.94 21.53
CA SER A 168 -19.76 -13.19 22.04
C SER A 168 -19.82 -12.71 23.48
N SER A 169 -20.63 -11.68 23.75
CA SER A 169 -20.80 -11.16 25.10
C SER A 169 -21.38 -12.26 25.98
N SER A 170 -20.53 -12.87 26.81
CA SER A 170 -21.01 -13.42 28.08
C SER A 170 -21.72 -12.28 28.81
N PHE A 171 -22.87 -12.56 29.41
CA PHE A 171 -23.63 -11.59 30.21
C PHE A 171 -22.72 -10.88 31.24
N LEU A 172 -21.72 -11.60 31.77
CA LEU A 172 -20.74 -11.10 32.75
C LEU A 172 -19.82 -10.00 32.19
N GLN A 173 -19.49 -9.99 30.90
CA GLN A 173 -18.69 -8.92 30.28
C GLN A 173 -19.43 -7.57 30.22
N ARG A 174 -20.75 -7.55 30.48
CA ARG A 174 -21.51 -6.30 30.64
C ARG A 174 -21.25 -5.64 32.00
N PHE A 175 -20.77 -6.42 32.98
CA PHE A 175 -20.47 -5.96 34.33
C PHE A 175 -18.99 -5.59 34.53
N GLU A 176 -18.10 -5.85 33.56
CA GLU A 176 -16.68 -5.45 33.65
C GLU A 176 -16.47 -3.94 33.82
N ARG A 177 -17.46 -3.12 33.41
CA ARG A 177 -17.44 -1.66 33.57
C ARG A 177 -18.03 -1.17 34.90
N LEU A 178 -18.49 -2.07 35.76
CA LEU A 178 -19.01 -1.75 37.09
C LEU A 178 -17.94 -1.94 38.19
N SER A 179 -16.71 -2.31 37.83
CA SER A 179 -15.62 -2.37 38.80
C SER A 179 -15.08 -0.96 39.05
N LEU A 180 -15.36 -0.41 40.23
CA LEU A 180 -14.82 0.86 40.75
C LEU A 180 -13.37 0.74 41.25
N ASN A 181 -12.63 -0.25 40.77
CA ASN A 181 -11.22 -0.36 41.12
C ASN A 181 -10.43 0.53 40.17
N GLY A 182 -10.22 1.78 40.58
CA GLY A 182 -9.33 2.77 39.97
C GLY A 182 -7.85 2.37 39.99
N ARG A 183 -7.55 1.12 39.60
CA ARG A 183 -6.20 0.75 39.18
C ARG A 183 -6.05 1.26 37.77
N HIS A 184 -5.13 2.20 37.58
CA HIS A 184 -4.60 2.56 36.26
C HIS A 184 -4.17 1.27 35.56
N LYS A 185 -5.07 0.70 34.76
CA LYS A 185 -4.80 -0.50 33.97
C LYS A 185 -3.74 -0.05 32.98
N ALA A 186 -2.55 -0.66 33.05
CA ALA A 186 -1.48 -0.36 32.10
C ALA A 186 -2.06 -0.40 30.67
N PRO A 187 -1.65 0.51 29.78
CA PRO A 187 -2.17 0.53 28.42
C PRO A 187 -1.97 -0.85 27.80
N GLU A 188 -3.07 -1.44 27.31
CA GLU A 188 -3.08 -2.81 26.77
C GLU A 188 -2.09 -3.00 25.60
N PHE A 189 -1.73 -1.89 24.96
CA PHE A 189 -0.77 -1.80 23.86
C PHE A 189 0.10 -0.56 24.07
N ALA A 190 1.43 -0.74 24.03
CA ALA A 190 2.37 0.30 24.41
C ALA A 190 2.45 1.45 23.41
N THR A 191 2.19 1.18 22.13
CA THR A 191 2.27 2.17 21.05
C THR A 191 0.90 2.75 20.66
N PHE A 192 -0.19 2.23 21.23
CA PHE A 192 -1.53 2.71 20.90
C PHE A 192 -1.83 4.05 21.57
N GLN A 193 -2.37 5.00 20.80
CA GLN A 193 -2.82 6.30 21.28
C GLN A 193 -4.33 6.44 21.07
N ASP A 194 -5.09 6.56 22.16
CA ASP A 194 -6.55 6.66 22.16
C ASP A 194 -7.05 7.86 21.34
N ASP A 195 -6.44 9.04 21.53
CA ASP A 195 -6.83 10.28 20.83
C ASP A 195 -6.66 10.18 19.31
N ALA A 196 -5.58 9.50 18.89
CA ALA A 196 -5.28 9.30 17.48
C ALA A 196 -6.02 8.08 16.89
N LYS A 197 -6.58 7.19 17.73
CA LYS A 197 -7.15 5.89 17.33
C LYS A 197 -6.19 5.06 16.46
N GLY A 198 -4.90 5.09 16.80
CA GLY A 198 -3.85 4.45 16.01
C GLY A 198 -2.61 4.11 16.82
N PHE A 199 -1.79 3.23 16.26
CA PHE A 199 -0.50 2.83 16.82
C PHE A 199 0.59 3.75 16.31
N PHE A 200 1.23 4.48 17.22
CA PHE A 200 2.25 5.45 16.87
C PHE A 200 3.56 4.76 16.52
N VAL A 201 4.14 5.18 15.40
CA VAL A 201 5.44 4.75 14.93
C VAL A 201 6.34 5.98 14.85
N PRO A 202 7.37 6.09 15.69
CA PRO A 202 8.21 7.29 15.71
C PRO A 202 9.18 7.35 14.52
N ARG A 203 9.53 6.20 13.93
CA ARG A 203 10.47 6.11 12.80
C ARG A 203 9.97 5.18 11.71
N ASP A 204 10.07 5.62 10.46
CA ASP A 204 9.83 4.82 9.26
C ASP A 204 8.48 4.09 9.19
N VAL A 205 7.37 4.83 9.37
CA VAL A 205 6.00 4.27 9.38
C VAL A 205 5.67 3.44 8.13
N MET A 206 6.25 3.78 6.96
CA MET A 206 6.04 3.00 5.74
C MET A 206 6.63 1.61 5.83
N ARG A 207 7.83 1.48 6.40
CA ARG A 207 8.51 0.19 6.57
C ARG A 207 7.80 -0.67 7.61
N ALA A 208 7.36 -0.06 8.71
CA ALA A 208 6.53 -0.71 9.71
C ALA A 208 5.23 -1.25 9.08
N GLU A 209 4.53 -0.46 8.26
CA GLU A 209 3.31 -0.91 7.57
C GLU A 209 3.56 -2.08 6.61
N THR A 210 4.64 -2.02 5.83
CA THR A 210 5.02 -3.09 4.91
C THR A 210 5.31 -4.40 5.66
N GLU A 211 6.01 -4.32 6.80
CA GLU A 211 6.30 -5.47 7.65
C GLU A 211 5.01 -6.06 8.26
N ILE A 212 4.12 -5.21 8.78
CA ILE A 212 2.82 -5.63 9.30
C ILE A 212 2.01 -6.33 8.21
N HIS A 213 1.94 -5.75 7.02
CA HIS A 213 1.25 -6.37 5.89
C HIS A 213 1.82 -7.73 5.53
N HIS A 214 3.14 -7.88 5.55
CA HIS A 214 3.78 -9.17 5.28
C HIS A 214 3.37 -10.22 6.33
N LEU A 215 3.44 -9.89 7.62
CA LEU A 215 3.05 -10.77 8.71
C LEU A 215 1.57 -11.17 8.64
N LEU A 216 0.68 -10.21 8.34
CA LEU A 216 -0.74 -10.47 8.20
C LEU A 216 -1.06 -11.30 6.94
N LYS A 217 -0.35 -11.07 5.83
CA LYS A 217 -0.47 -11.89 4.60
C LYS A 217 -0.06 -13.35 4.87
N LEU A 218 1.01 -13.57 5.64
CA LEU A 218 1.44 -14.92 6.01
C LEU A 218 0.45 -15.63 6.95
N LYS A 219 -0.12 -14.90 7.92
CA LYS A 219 -0.98 -15.49 8.95
C LYS A 219 -2.44 -15.68 8.51
N PHE A 220 -3.00 -14.69 7.81
CA PHE A 220 -4.42 -14.65 7.48
C PHE A 220 -4.69 -14.74 5.97
N GLY A 221 -3.65 -14.70 5.14
CA GLY A 221 -3.79 -14.70 3.69
C GLY A 221 -4.18 -13.34 3.13
N ARG A 222 -4.72 -13.36 1.91
CA ARG A 222 -5.16 -12.19 1.16
C ARG A 222 -6.65 -12.29 0.88
N GLY A 223 -7.36 -11.19 1.08
CA GLY A 223 -8.72 -10.99 0.61
C GLY A 223 -8.70 -9.91 -0.45
N ASP A 224 -8.92 -10.28 -1.71
CA ASP A 224 -9.16 -9.28 -2.75
C ASP A 224 -10.66 -8.93 -2.73
N VAL A 225 -10.94 -7.64 -2.78
CA VAL A 225 -12.28 -7.10 -2.59
C VAL A 225 -12.68 -6.29 -3.81
N TYR A 226 -13.72 -6.74 -4.51
CA TYR A 226 -14.35 -5.98 -5.57
C TYR A 226 -15.43 -5.08 -4.98
N CYS A 227 -15.28 -3.78 -5.25
CA CYS A 227 -16.05 -2.69 -4.69
C CYS A 227 -16.89 -2.01 -5.78
N THR A 228 -18.21 -2.01 -5.61
CA THR A 228 -19.13 -1.39 -6.56
C THR A 228 -19.14 0.14 -6.50
N GLY A 229 -18.82 0.74 -5.35
CA GLY A 229 -18.78 2.21 -5.20
C GLY A 229 -17.72 2.90 -6.07
N CYS A 230 -16.58 2.23 -6.32
CA CYS A 230 -15.56 2.74 -7.23
C CYS A 230 -16.01 2.74 -8.70
N VAL A 231 -16.93 1.85 -9.07
CA VAL A 231 -17.49 1.76 -10.44
C VAL A 231 -18.36 2.98 -10.75
N ALA A 232 -19.23 3.38 -9.81
CA ALA A 232 -20.18 4.47 -10.01
C ALA A 232 -19.47 5.80 -10.28
N LYS A 233 -18.40 6.09 -9.53
CA LYS A 233 -17.60 7.31 -9.69
C LYS A 233 -16.92 7.41 -11.06
N LEU A 234 -16.39 6.30 -11.57
CA LEU A 234 -15.80 6.25 -12.91
C LEU A 234 -16.84 6.58 -13.99
N GLN A 235 -18.07 6.08 -13.86
CA GLN A 235 -19.13 6.33 -14.82
C GLN A 235 -19.60 7.80 -14.81
N GLU A 236 -19.62 8.46 -13.65
CA GLU A 236 -19.93 9.89 -13.54
C GLU A 236 -18.81 10.76 -14.15
N GLU A 237 -17.55 10.43 -13.88
CA GLU A 237 -16.39 11.15 -14.44
C GLU A 237 -16.26 10.98 -15.96
N THR A 238 -16.66 9.83 -16.53
CA THR A 238 -16.67 9.62 -17.99
C THR A 238 -17.82 10.35 -18.67
N LYS A 239 -19.02 10.38 -18.07
CA LYS A 239 -20.18 11.11 -18.62
C LYS A 239 -19.96 12.62 -18.66
N ALA A 240 -19.23 13.19 -17.69
CA ALA A 240 -18.88 14.61 -17.69
C ALA A 240 -17.87 15.02 -18.79
N LYS A 241 -17.29 14.06 -19.52
CA LYS A 241 -16.26 14.30 -20.57
C LYS A 241 -16.69 13.92 -21.99
N GLU A 242 -17.97 13.61 -22.22
CA GLU A 242 -18.46 13.28 -23.57
C GLU A 242 -18.57 14.52 -24.47
N LYS A 243 -17.51 14.78 -25.25
CA LYS A 243 -17.61 15.46 -26.56
C LYS A 243 -18.17 14.47 -27.60
N PRO A 244 -18.82 14.94 -28.68
CA PRO A 244 -19.61 14.09 -29.56
C PRO A 244 -18.78 12.99 -30.25
N PHE A 245 -19.40 11.81 -30.26
CA PHE A 245 -18.96 10.50 -30.75
C PHE A 245 -18.30 10.53 -32.14
N SER A 246 -17.09 9.96 -32.25
CA SER A 246 -16.52 9.50 -33.53
C SER A 246 -16.71 8.00 -33.64
N LEU A 247 -17.35 7.54 -34.73
CA LEU A 247 -17.65 6.13 -35.04
C LEU A 247 -16.43 5.18 -35.10
N ARG A 248 -15.20 5.69 -34.94
CA ARG A 248 -13.97 4.87 -34.88
C ARG A 248 -13.73 4.15 -33.54
N THR A 249 -14.48 4.46 -32.48
CA THR A 249 -14.33 3.78 -31.17
C THR A 249 -15.07 2.45 -31.05
N LEU A 250 -15.90 2.06 -32.03
CA LEU A 250 -16.65 0.80 -31.98
C LEU A 250 -15.79 -0.45 -32.29
N PHE A 251 -14.68 -0.31 -33.01
CA PHE A 251 -13.83 -1.45 -33.38
C PHE A 251 -12.66 -1.73 -32.42
N ASN A 252 -12.40 -0.84 -31.44
CA ASN A 252 -11.39 -1.02 -30.39
C ASN A 252 -11.98 -1.54 -29.06
N LYS A 253 -13.17 -2.15 -29.09
CA LYS A 253 -13.91 -2.61 -27.90
C LYS A 253 -13.32 -3.85 -27.21
N LYS A 254 -12.13 -4.32 -27.64
CA LYS A 254 -11.46 -5.50 -27.07
C LYS A 254 -10.24 -5.19 -26.20
N GLU A 255 -9.82 -3.93 -26.10
CA GLU A 255 -8.66 -3.53 -25.27
C GLU A 255 -8.97 -2.35 -24.34
N PHE A 256 -10.24 -2.13 -23.98
CA PHE A 256 -10.54 -1.36 -22.77
C PHE A 256 -10.26 -2.28 -21.58
N ILE A 257 -8.98 -2.40 -21.23
CA ILE A 257 -8.50 -3.14 -20.08
C ILE A 257 -9.28 -2.62 -18.88
N GLU A 258 -10.17 -3.48 -18.42
CA GLU A 258 -10.95 -3.49 -17.20
C GLU A 258 -10.02 -3.12 -16.04
N SER A 259 -9.88 -1.82 -15.80
CA SER A 259 -8.84 -1.29 -14.94
C SER A 259 -9.12 -1.63 -13.48
N ASP A 260 -8.12 -2.13 -12.78
CA ASP A 260 -8.02 -2.54 -11.36
C ASP A 260 -8.56 -1.55 -10.31
N TYR A 261 -9.21 -0.43 -10.68
CA TYR A 261 -9.76 0.57 -9.76
C TYR A 261 -10.90 0.05 -8.87
N ASN A 262 -11.60 -1.00 -9.31
CA ASN A 262 -12.71 -1.57 -8.55
C ASN A 262 -12.25 -2.71 -7.63
N VAL A 263 -10.99 -3.14 -7.74
CA VAL A 263 -10.43 -4.21 -6.92
C VAL A 263 -9.51 -3.59 -5.88
N HIS A 264 -9.98 -3.53 -4.65
CA HIS A 264 -9.14 -3.19 -3.52
C HIS A 264 -8.32 -4.40 -3.12
N VAL A 265 -7.02 -4.29 -3.34
CA VAL A 265 -6.02 -5.24 -2.86
C VAL A 265 -5.68 -4.96 -1.39
N GLU A 266 -5.17 -5.99 -0.73
CA GLU A 266 -4.69 -5.94 0.67
C GLU A 266 -5.80 -5.71 1.70
N TRP A 267 -6.91 -6.42 1.54
CA TRP A 267 -7.75 -6.74 2.68
C TRP A 267 -7.31 -8.07 3.29
N PHE A 268 -7.51 -8.21 4.59
CA PHE A 268 -7.16 -9.37 5.37
C PHE A 268 -8.44 -10.00 5.90
N PRO A 269 -8.72 -11.28 5.58
CA PRO A 269 -9.85 -11.99 6.16
C PRO A 269 -9.48 -12.46 7.57
N ILE A 270 -9.77 -11.64 8.57
CA ILE A 270 -9.43 -11.89 9.97
C ILE A 270 -10.59 -12.63 10.65
N PRO A 271 -10.39 -13.82 11.24
CA PRO A 271 -11.38 -14.42 12.12
C PRO A 271 -11.72 -13.45 13.25
N LYS A 272 -13.01 -13.19 13.51
CA LYS A 272 -13.45 -12.17 14.49
C LYS A 272 -12.81 -12.36 15.88
N LYS A 273 -12.61 -13.62 16.29
CA LYS A 273 -11.95 -14.00 17.55
C LYS A 273 -10.46 -13.63 17.62
N GLN A 274 -9.79 -13.46 16.48
CA GLN A 274 -8.36 -13.18 16.37
C GLN A 274 -8.05 -11.70 16.12
N MET A 275 -9.03 -10.80 16.25
CA MET A 275 -8.79 -9.36 16.05
C MET A 275 -7.76 -8.79 17.05
N MET A 276 -7.76 -9.27 18.29
CA MET A 276 -6.77 -8.86 19.30
C MET A 276 -5.34 -9.21 18.90
N GLU A 277 -5.17 -10.33 18.19
CA GLU A 277 -3.87 -10.77 17.69
C GLU A 277 -3.34 -9.82 16.61
N VAL A 278 -4.22 -9.26 15.77
CA VAL A 278 -3.83 -8.23 14.79
C VAL A 278 -3.25 -7.01 15.51
N TYR A 279 -3.89 -6.54 16.58
CA TYR A 279 -3.39 -5.42 17.38
C TYR A 279 -2.04 -5.74 18.05
N ARG A 280 -1.85 -6.96 18.56
CA ARG A 280 -0.55 -7.39 19.12
C ARG A 280 0.56 -7.40 18.08
N ILE A 281 0.28 -7.90 16.87
CA ILE A 281 1.25 -7.88 15.75
C ILE A 281 1.63 -6.44 15.42
N ILE A 282 0.64 -5.54 15.30
CA ILE A 282 0.89 -4.13 15.01
C ILE A 282 1.74 -3.50 16.10
N ASP A 283 1.34 -3.63 17.38
CA ASP A 283 2.06 -3.06 18.51
C ASP A 283 3.51 -3.56 18.59
N SER A 284 3.71 -4.86 18.43
CA SER A 284 5.04 -5.48 18.41
C SER A 284 5.91 -4.95 17.28
N VAL A 285 5.37 -4.76 16.07
CA VAL A 285 6.13 -4.16 14.98
C VAL A 285 6.43 -2.70 15.26
N CYS A 286 5.45 -1.90 15.67
CA CYS A 286 5.63 -0.48 15.99
C CYS A 286 6.73 -0.27 17.04
N LEU A 287 6.78 -1.12 18.07
CA LEU A 287 7.82 -1.10 19.11
C LEU A 287 9.23 -1.28 18.58
N LYS A 288 9.45 -2.04 17.49
CA LYS A 288 10.79 -2.20 16.88
C LYS A 288 11.34 -0.89 16.33
N TYR A 289 10.46 0.07 16.04
CA TYR A 289 10.83 1.38 15.51
C TYR A 289 10.87 2.46 16.60
N ALA A 290 10.46 2.12 17.84
CA ALA A 290 10.59 2.96 19.02
C ALA A 290 12.07 3.35 19.26
N PRO A 291 12.35 4.54 19.83
CA PRO A 291 13.69 5.07 20.02
C PRO A 291 14.66 4.09 20.67
#